data_AF-A0A3P3DUM7-F1
#
_entry.id   AF-A0A3P3DUM7-F1
#
_cell.length_a   1.000
_cell.length_b   1.000
_cell.length_c   1.000
_cell.angle_alpha   90.00
_cell.angle_beta   90.00
_cell.angle_gamma   90.00
#
_symmetry.space_group_name_H-M   'P 1'
#
loop_
_entity.id
_entity.type
_entity.pdbx_description
1 polymer ?
#
loop_
_entity_poly.entity_id
_entity_poly.type
_entity_poly.pdbx_seq_one_letter_code
_entity_poly.pdbx_strand_id
1 'polypeptide(L)' 'MSGRDVKAYAAPGPRPRAEALVLVQLTDRRTGAVHRVDGRPLASWVPPSGIGEASAQLMAGRDPRVWSVRVMEMTP' A
#
# COMPACT_ATOMS: atom_id res chain seq x y z
N MET A 1 -47.23 25.69 -15.04
CA MET A 1 -46.50 26.34 -13.94
C MET A 1 -46.04 25.22 -13.00
N SER A 2 -44.85 24.67 -13.22
CA SER A 2 -43.59 24.94 -12.46
C SER A 2 -43.80 24.71 -10.96
N GLY A 3 -43.38 23.58 -10.39
CA GLY A 3 -41.99 23.26 -10.01
C GLY A 3 -42.04 23.00 -8.49
N ARG A 4 -41.39 22.00 -7.90
CA ARG A 4 -39.99 21.61 -7.97
C ARG A 4 -39.88 20.16 -7.50
N ASP A 5 -39.39 19.27 -8.37
CA ASP A 5 -38.72 18.05 -7.93
C ASP A 5 -37.44 18.45 -7.22
N VAL A 6 -37.43 18.37 -5.89
CA VAL A 6 -36.22 18.55 -5.12
C VAL A 6 -35.44 17.24 -5.21
N LYS A 7 -34.67 17.10 -6.29
CA LYS A 7 -33.64 16.06 -6.38
C LYS A 7 -32.63 16.35 -5.28
N ALA A 8 -32.71 15.60 -4.19
CA ALA A 8 -31.71 15.63 -3.13
C ALA A 8 -30.35 15.26 -3.76
N TYR A 9 -29.52 16.26 -4.01
CA TYR A 9 -28.10 16.02 -4.25
C TYR A 9 -27.53 15.61 -2.90
N ALA A 10 -27.43 14.29 -2.69
CA ALA A 10 -26.61 13.77 -1.61
C ALA A 10 -25.25 14.46 -1.71
N ALA A 11 -24.84 15.14 -0.64
CA ALA A 11 -23.50 15.69 -0.55
C ALA A 11 -22.51 14.60 -0.97
N PRO A 12 -21.47 14.91 -1.78
CA PRO A 12 -20.45 13.91 -2.04
C PRO A 12 -19.99 13.39 -0.69
N GLY A 13 -20.11 12.07 -0.48
CA GLY A 13 -19.61 11.41 0.72
C GLY A 13 -18.16 11.83 0.97
N PRO A 14 -17.64 11.65 2.19
CA PRO A 14 -16.28 12.07 2.51
C PRO A 14 -15.35 11.66 1.38
N ARG A 15 -14.75 12.66 0.70
CA ARG A 15 -13.77 12.39 -0.35
C ARG A 15 -12.74 11.46 0.30
N PRO A 16 -12.36 10.32 -0.30
CA PRO A 16 -11.31 9.50 0.27
C PRO A 16 -10.13 10.44 0.51
N ARG A 17 -9.77 10.63 1.79
CA ARG A 17 -8.52 11.29 2.17
C ARG A 17 -7.48 10.61 1.31
N ALA A 18 -6.73 11.37 0.49
CA ALA A 18 -5.69 10.81 -0.36
C ALA A 18 -4.97 9.73 0.45
N GLU A 19 -5.16 8.46 0.07
CA GLU A 19 -4.84 7.35 0.97
C GLU A 19 -3.37 7.44 1.28
N ALA A 20 -3.02 7.51 2.58
CA ALA A 20 -1.62 7.56 2.98
C ALA A 20 -0.92 6.34 2.39
N LEU A 21 0.14 6.58 1.61
CA LEU A 21 0.89 5.48 1.02
C LEU A 21 1.60 4.70 2.13
N VAL A 22 1.67 3.39 1.93
CA VAL A 22 2.43 2.49 2.79
C VAL A 22 3.66 2.00 2.04
N LEU A 23 4.77 1.84 2.77
CA LEU A 23 5.98 1.21 2.25
C LEU A 23 5.88 -0.29 2.46
N VAL A 24 6.00 -1.04 1.37
CA VAL A 24 6.08 -2.50 1.39
C VAL A 24 7.51 -2.85 0.99
N GLN A 25 8.30 -3.43 1.89
CA GLN A 25 9.73 -3.69 1.64
C GLN A 25 10.11 -5.13 1.95
N LEU A 26 11.07 -5.66 1.19
CA LEU A 26 11.59 -7.00 1.40
C LEU A 26 12.63 -7.02 2.53
N THR A 27 12.53 -7.99 3.42
CA THR A 27 13.44 -8.19 4.56
C THR A 27 13.93 -9.63 4.64
N ASP A 28 15.18 -9.82 5.04
CA ASP A 28 15.74 -11.13 5.39
C ASP A 28 15.21 -11.57 6.77
N ARG A 29 14.53 -12.72 6.85
CA ARG A 29 13.96 -13.25 8.11
C ARG A 29 15.01 -13.65 9.13
N ARG A 30 16.21 -14.03 8.68
CA ARG A 30 17.29 -14.50 9.56
C ARG A 30 17.93 -13.34 10.32
N THR A 31 17.97 -12.16 9.70
CA THR A 31 18.68 -10.99 10.23
C THR A 31 17.75 -9.81 10.55
N GLY A 32 16.51 -9.83 10.06
CA GLY A 32 15.59 -8.70 10.09
C GLY A 32 15.98 -7.53 9.19
N ALA A 33 17.08 -7.64 8.44
CA ALA A 33 17.61 -6.56 7.63
C ALA A 33 16.78 -6.33 6.36
N VAL A 34 16.68 -5.06 5.93
CA VAL A 34 16.07 -4.69 4.66
C VAL A 34 16.97 -5.15 3.51
N HIS A 35 16.40 -5.90 2.59
CA HIS A 35 17.09 -6.31 1.38
C HIS A 35 17.35 -5.08 0.48
N ARG A 36 18.56 -4.99 -0.06
CA ARG A 36 18.98 -3.89 -0.93
C ARG A 36 19.55 -4.42 -2.24
N VAL A 37 19.26 -3.70 -3.32
CA VAL A 37 19.84 -3.91 -4.65
C VAL A 37 20.52 -2.59 -5.04
N ASP A 38 21.81 -2.65 -5.39
CA ASP A 38 22.63 -1.48 -5.69
C ASP A 38 22.54 -0.37 -4.63
N GLY A 39 22.55 -0.78 -3.36
CA GLY A 39 22.47 0.11 -2.19
C GLY A 39 21.07 0.64 -1.86
N ARG A 40 20.05 0.38 -2.69
CA ARG A 40 18.68 0.86 -2.50
C ARG A 40 17.78 -0.21 -1.90
N PRO A 41 16.89 0.10 -0.94
CA PRO A 41 15.89 -0.84 -0.45
C PRO A 41 15.05 -1.39 -1.60
N LEU A 42 14.87 -2.71 -1.64
CA LEU A 42 13.90 -3.33 -2.54
C LEU A 42 12.51 -3.20 -1.92
N ALA A 43 11.77 -2.18 -2.35
CA ALA A 43 10.50 -1.79 -1.77
C ALA A 43 9.57 -1.10 -2.79
N SER A 44 8.28 -1.07 -2.48
CA SER A 44 7.23 -0.42 -3.27
C SER A 44 6.38 0.47 -2.38
N TRP A 45 6.08 1.68 -2.85
CA TRP A 45 5.06 2.55 -2.28
C TRP A 45 3.72 2.24 -2.91
N VAL A 46 2.72 1.90 -2.11
CA VAL A 46 1.37 1.55 -2.60
C VAL A 46 0.29 2.14 -1.70
N PRO A 47 -0.94 2.36 -2.21
CA PRO A 47 -2.09 2.55 -1.33
C PRO A 47 -2.32 1.28 -0.49
N PRO A 48 -3.02 1.37 0.66
CA PRO A 48 -3.32 0.21 1.50
C PRO A 48 -3.95 -0.97 0.74
N SER A 49 -4.81 -0.67 -0.24
CA SER A 49 -5.43 -1.68 -1.11
C SER A 49 -4.42 -2.47 -1.97
N GLY A 50 -3.24 -1.92 -2.24
CA GLY A 50 -2.18 -2.53 -3.07
C GLY A 50 -1.17 -3.39 -2.29
N ILE A 51 -1.28 -3.48 -0.97
CA ILE A 51 -0.30 -4.22 -0.13
C ILE A 51 -0.13 -5.68 -0.58
N GLY A 52 -1.25 -6.35 -0.87
CA GLY A 52 -1.25 -7.77 -1.23
C GLY A 52 -0.49 -8.04 -2.53
N GLU A 53 -0.77 -7.24 -3.57
CA GLU A 53 -0.10 -7.37 -4.86
C GLU A 53 1.40 -7.04 -4.75
N ALA A 54 1.76 -5.93 -4.11
CA ALA A 54 3.16 -5.57 -3.92
C ALA A 54 3.93 -6.64 -3.12
N SER A 55 3.30 -7.22 -2.10
CA SER A 55 3.89 -8.31 -1.31
C SER A 55 4.12 -9.55 -2.16
N ALA A 56 3.16 -9.93 -3.00
CA ALA A 56 3.27 -11.06 -3.91
C ALA A 56 4.39 -10.86 -4.93
N GLN A 57 4.49 -9.67 -5.53
CA GLN A 57 5.55 -9.33 -6.48
C GLN A 57 6.94 -9.35 -5.83
N LEU A 58 7.07 -8.78 -4.62
CA LEU A 58 8.33 -8.82 -3.87
C LEU A 58 8.72 -10.23 -3.44
N MET A 59 7.77 -11.12 -3.17
CA MET A 59 8.03 -12.51 -2.78
C MET A 59 8.13 -13.48 -3.97
N ALA A 60 7.79 -13.05 -5.19
CA ALA A 60 7.80 -13.91 -6.37
C ALA A 60 9.19 -14.52 -6.59
N GLY A 61 9.23 -15.86 -6.71
CA GLY A 61 10.48 -16.62 -6.89
C GLY A 61 11.40 -16.68 -5.67
N ARG A 62 10.96 -16.23 -4.48
CA ARG A 62 11.77 -16.18 -3.26
C ARG A 62 11.31 -17.21 -2.23
N ASP A 63 12.27 -17.79 -1.51
CA ASP A 63 11.98 -18.73 -0.42
C ASP A 63 11.36 -18.00 0.81
N PRO A 64 10.13 -18.32 1.22
CA PRO A 64 9.48 -17.69 2.39
C PRO A 64 10.10 -18.05 3.74
N ARG A 65 11.02 -19.04 3.80
CA ARG A 65 11.84 -19.32 4.99
C ARG A 65 12.97 -18.31 5.15
N VAL A 66 13.45 -17.72 4.05
CA VAL A 66 14.55 -16.75 4.03
C VAL A 66 14.02 -15.32 3.96
N TRP A 67 12.98 -15.08 3.19
CA TRP A 67 12.48 -13.74 2.90
C TRP A 67 11.09 -13.51 3.49
N SER A 68 10.83 -12.26 3.87
CA SER A 68 9.52 -11.77 4.26
C SER A 68 9.32 -10.35 3.77
N VAL A 69 8.08 -9.88 3.82
CA VAL A 69 7.73 -8.49 3.55
C VAL A 69 7.41 -7.79 4.87
N ARG A 70 7.89 -6.56 5.01
CA ARG A 70 7.51 -5.64 6.09
C ARG A 70 6.70 -4.50 5.49
N VAL A 71 5.54 -4.24 6.08
CA VAL A 71 4.69 -3.09 5.74
C VAL A 71 4.93 -2.00 6.78
N MET A 72 5.19 -0.77 6.33
CA MET A 72 5.36 0.39 7.19
C MET A 72 4.39 1.48 6.74
N GLU A 73 3.51 1.89 7.63
CA GLU A 73 2.69 3.08 7.42
C GLU A 73 3.58 4.32 7.52
N MET A 74 3.46 5.24 6.56
CA MET A 74 3.98 6.59 6.76
C MET A 74 2.85 7.46 7.28
N THR A 75 2.79 7.57 8.60
CA THR A 75 2.06 8.64 9.24
C THR A 75 2.73 9.97 8.85
N PRO A 76 1.97 10.97 8.35
CA PRO A 76 2.51 12.30 8.12
C PRO A 76 2.94 12.98 9.42
#